data_AF-A0A918N498-F1
#
_entry.id   AF-A0A918N498-F1
#
_cell.length_a   1.000
_cell.length_b   1.000
_cell.length_c   1.000
_cell.angle_alpha   90.00
_cell.angle_beta   90.00
_cell.angle_gamma   90.00
#
_symmetry.space_group_name_H-M   'P 1'
#
loop_
_entity.id
_entity.type
_entity.pdbx_description
1 polymer ?
#
loop_
_entity_poly.entity_id
_entity_poly.type
_entity_poly.pdbx_seq_one_letter_code
_entity_poly.pdbx_strand_id
1 'polypeptide(L)'
;MAAALIYWKDKNILTRSDMGVGDDALKAVTYRINNAFKGYAHRESYLEEAVKALKLEDCPDYKRRKGQKGTVVVISGIGEKTIHTTSQTKGDADNVMYRLSVYRAMTLEKYNELKKEDKLPKADYITYVTRDAHQDLSNSGRSNLRYGTYNETPPSDSYYLNRAGDCGGSGKGYLMFLSDNDNNKVINGVDGERGDVAIHQYDIHSSQGCLTLASGYDITKRLIPVEELYNEIPDLFLHEVMKDAERTDNNGLVHDMSIDRRPVRLILEEREVIEKTNNNKPYWEGFVDEEYKV
;
A
#
# COMPACT_ATOMS: atom_id res chain seq x y z
N MET A 1 -23.59 -9.21 -19.78
CA MET A 1 -22.22 -8.66 -19.73
C MET A 1 -22.09 -7.52 -18.72
N ALA A 2 -22.90 -6.46 -18.78
CA ALA A 2 -22.81 -5.32 -17.84
C ALA A 2 -22.87 -5.73 -16.36
N ALA A 3 -23.83 -6.57 -15.95
CA ALA A 3 -23.92 -7.04 -14.56
C ALA A 3 -22.68 -7.80 -14.07
N ALA A 4 -22.02 -8.56 -14.94
CA ALA A 4 -20.80 -9.28 -14.60
C ALA A 4 -19.62 -8.32 -14.40
N LEU A 5 -19.50 -7.28 -15.25
CA LEU A 5 -18.46 -6.26 -15.10
C LEU A 5 -18.68 -5.39 -13.86
N ILE A 6 -19.93 -5.06 -13.54
CA ILE A 6 -20.29 -4.37 -12.30
C ILE A 6 -19.89 -5.22 -11.10
N TYR A 7 -20.28 -6.50 -11.08
CA TYR A 7 -19.89 -7.42 -10.00
C TYR A 7 -18.36 -7.53 -9.87
N TRP A 8 -17.65 -7.61 -11.00
CA TRP A 8 -16.19 -7.69 -11.05
C TRP A 8 -15.53 -6.48 -10.40
N LYS A 9 -16.05 -5.28 -10.68
CA LYS A 9 -15.60 -4.03 -10.08
C LYS A 9 -15.97 -3.94 -8.60
N ASP A 10 -17.25 -4.15 -8.27
CA ASP A 10 -17.78 -4.00 -6.90
C ASP A 10 -17.14 -4.97 -5.90
N LYS A 11 -16.76 -6.16 -6.36
CA LYS A 11 -16.03 -7.15 -5.54
C LYS A 11 -14.51 -7.01 -5.61
N ASN A 12 -14.02 -5.97 -6.30
CA ASN A 12 -12.62 -5.67 -6.47
C ASN A 12 -11.82 -6.86 -7.01
N ILE A 13 -12.39 -7.59 -7.98
CA ILE A 13 -11.80 -8.82 -8.52
C ILE A 13 -10.61 -8.50 -9.43
N LEU A 14 -10.66 -7.37 -10.15
CA LEU A 14 -9.60 -6.92 -11.05
C LEU A 14 -8.23 -6.93 -10.37
N THR A 15 -8.13 -6.30 -9.20
CA THR A 15 -6.87 -6.23 -8.47
C THR A 15 -6.39 -7.61 -7.98
N ARG A 16 -7.29 -8.57 -7.74
CA ARG A 16 -6.89 -9.97 -7.40
C ARG A 16 -6.40 -10.71 -8.64
N SER A 17 -6.98 -10.47 -9.80
CA SER A 17 -6.45 -11.05 -11.05
C SER A 17 -5.09 -10.47 -11.45
N ASP A 18 -4.77 -9.25 -11.02
CA ASP A 18 -3.46 -8.61 -11.27
C ASP A 18 -2.30 -9.21 -10.45
N MET A 19 -2.59 -10.15 -9.54
CA MET A 19 -1.57 -10.93 -8.82
C MET A 19 -0.77 -11.87 -9.74
N GLY A 20 -1.19 -11.99 -11.01
CA GLY A 20 -0.58 -12.83 -12.02
C GLY A 20 -1.49 -13.98 -12.44
N VAL A 21 -0.91 -14.92 -13.19
CA VAL A 21 -1.59 -16.13 -13.65
C VAL A 21 -1.06 -17.30 -12.85
N GLY A 22 -1.92 -17.90 -12.04
CA GLY A 22 -1.55 -19.03 -11.19
C GLY A 22 -2.61 -19.33 -10.13
N ASP A 23 -2.35 -20.38 -9.36
CA ASP A 23 -3.24 -20.91 -8.34
C ASP A 23 -3.66 -19.84 -7.31
N ASP A 24 -2.71 -19.07 -6.74
CA ASP A 24 -3.01 -17.98 -5.79
C ASP A 24 -4.03 -16.96 -6.35
N ALA A 25 -3.85 -16.54 -7.61
CA ALA A 25 -4.74 -15.56 -8.25
C ALA A 25 -6.11 -16.16 -8.52
N LEU A 26 -6.17 -17.42 -8.98
CA LEU A 26 -7.43 -18.13 -9.20
C LEU A 26 -8.20 -18.37 -7.89
N LYS A 27 -7.51 -18.73 -6.81
CA LYS A 27 -8.06 -18.85 -5.45
C LYS A 27 -8.63 -17.52 -4.99
N ALA A 28 -7.86 -16.43 -5.08
CA ALA A 28 -8.27 -15.10 -4.67
C ALA A 28 -9.50 -14.58 -5.45
N VAL A 29 -9.53 -14.78 -6.77
CA VAL A 29 -10.68 -14.45 -7.63
C VAL A 29 -11.87 -15.32 -7.28
N THR A 30 -11.67 -16.63 -7.16
CA THR A 30 -12.73 -17.59 -6.84
C THR A 30 -13.37 -17.26 -5.51
N TYR A 31 -12.59 -16.97 -4.47
CA TYR A 31 -13.10 -16.63 -3.15
C TYR A 31 -14.09 -15.43 -3.20
N ARG A 32 -13.79 -14.41 -4.01
CA ARG A 32 -14.65 -13.23 -4.17
C ARG A 32 -15.92 -13.51 -4.98
N ILE A 33 -15.88 -14.49 -5.89
CA ILE A 33 -17.05 -14.94 -6.65
C ILE A 33 -17.91 -15.89 -5.81
N ASN A 34 -17.28 -16.84 -5.13
CA ASN A 34 -17.88 -17.90 -4.35
C ASN A 34 -16.84 -18.45 -3.35
N ASN A 35 -16.92 -18.00 -2.10
CA ASN A 35 -16.02 -18.39 -1.01
C ASN A 35 -16.11 -19.88 -0.61
N ALA A 36 -17.12 -20.62 -1.09
CA ALA A 36 -17.17 -22.07 -0.94
C ALA A 36 -16.37 -22.81 -2.04
N PHE A 37 -15.67 -22.09 -2.93
CA PHE A 37 -14.83 -22.61 -4.01
C PHE A 37 -15.52 -23.62 -4.94
N LYS A 38 -16.86 -23.61 -5.00
CA LYS A 38 -17.63 -24.49 -5.90
C LYS A 38 -17.26 -24.19 -7.35
N GLY A 39 -16.94 -25.24 -8.10
CA GLY A 39 -16.53 -25.14 -9.49
C GLY A 39 -15.08 -24.72 -9.71
N TYR A 40 -14.22 -24.70 -8.68
CA TYR A 40 -12.81 -24.30 -8.81
C TYR A 40 -12.07 -25.07 -9.93
N ALA A 41 -12.19 -26.40 -9.98
CA ALA A 41 -11.54 -27.23 -11.00
C ALA A 41 -11.95 -26.86 -12.44
N HIS A 42 -13.21 -26.46 -12.64
CA HIS A 42 -13.65 -25.97 -13.95
C HIS A 42 -13.05 -24.60 -14.28
N ARG A 43 -12.96 -23.71 -13.28
CA ARG A 43 -12.32 -22.39 -13.48
C ARG A 43 -10.84 -22.52 -13.79
N GLU A 44 -10.16 -23.48 -13.17
CA GLU A 44 -8.77 -23.82 -13.47
C GLU A 44 -8.62 -24.23 -14.93
N SER A 45 -9.41 -25.20 -15.41
CA SER A 45 -9.36 -25.62 -16.82
C SER A 45 -9.67 -24.46 -17.79
N TYR A 46 -10.62 -23.58 -17.44
CA TYR A 46 -10.93 -22.42 -18.28
C TYR A 46 -9.82 -21.37 -18.28
N LEU A 47 -9.14 -21.17 -17.15
CA LEU A 47 -8.00 -20.27 -17.08
C LEU A 47 -6.84 -20.80 -17.92
N GLU A 48 -6.52 -22.09 -17.82
CA GLU A 48 -5.49 -22.73 -18.64
C GLU A 48 -5.77 -22.61 -20.14
N GLU A 49 -7.02 -22.88 -20.55
CA GLU A 49 -7.44 -22.73 -21.94
C GLU A 49 -7.36 -21.28 -22.40
N ALA A 50 -7.79 -20.31 -21.58
CA ALA A 50 -7.70 -18.89 -21.89
C ALA A 50 -6.24 -18.42 -22.02
N VAL A 51 -5.35 -18.86 -21.13
CA VAL A 51 -3.90 -18.56 -21.17
C VAL A 51 -3.30 -19.03 -22.49
N LYS A 52 -3.65 -20.23 -22.92
CA LYS A 52 -3.20 -20.81 -24.19
C LYS A 52 -3.78 -20.08 -25.39
N ALA A 53 -5.10 -19.88 -25.41
CA ALA A 53 -5.82 -19.30 -26.55
C ALA A 53 -5.41 -17.84 -26.81
N LEU A 54 -5.24 -17.06 -25.75
CA LEU A 54 -4.82 -15.66 -25.80
C LEU A 54 -3.29 -15.48 -25.86
N LYS A 55 -2.53 -16.58 -25.83
CA LYS A 55 -1.06 -16.60 -25.87
C LYS A 55 -0.43 -15.68 -24.82
N LEU A 56 -0.94 -15.73 -23.59
CA LEU A 56 -0.43 -14.86 -22.51
C LEU A 56 1.07 -15.05 -22.28
N GLU A 57 1.60 -16.25 -22.54
CA GLU A 57 3.03 -16.52 -22.40
C GLU A 57 3.93 -15.69 -23.31
N ASP A 58 3.40 -15.16 -24.41
CA ASP A 58 4.12 -14.27 -25.31
C ASP A 58 4.11 -12.81 -24.84
N CYS A 59 3.20 -12.44 -23.93
CA CYS A 59 3.05 -11.08 -23.43
C CYS A 59 4.24 -10.67 -22.54
N PRO A 60 4.88 -9.50 -22.79
CA PRO A 60 5.97 -9.00 -21.94
C PRO A 60 5.57 -8.85 -20.47
N ASP A 61 4.35 -8.40 -20.20
CA ASP A 61 3.84 -8.21 -18.83
C ASP A 61 3.73 -9.54 -18.08
N TYR A 62 3.22 -10.58 -18.74
CA TYR A 62 3.15 -11.94 -18.19
C TYR A 62 4.54 -12.47 -17.84
N LYS A 63 5.49 -12.37 -18.77
CA LYS A 63 6.88 -12.82 -18.55
C LYS A 63 7.52 -12.12 -17.35
N ARG A 64 7.25 -10.83 -17.18
CA ARG A 64 7.75 -10.04 -16.04
C ARG A 64 7.17 -10.49 -14.70
N ARG A 65 5.86 -10.73 -14.64
CA ARG A 65 5.16 -11.11 -13.39
C ARG A 65 5.32 -12.60 -13.04
N LYS A 66 5.69 -13.45 -13.99
CA LYS A 66 5.77 -14.92 -13.81
C LYS A 66 6.65 -15.27 -12.60
N GLY A 67 6.07 -16.00 -11.65
CA GLY A 67 6.75 -16.48 -10.44
C GLY A 67 6.97 -15.42 -9.35
N GLN A 68 6.57 -14.17 -9.56
CA GLN A 68 6.72 -13.10 -8.57
C GLN A 68 5.55 -13.11 -7.59
N LYS A 69 5.84 -13.05 -6.28
CA LYS A 69 4.84 -13.01 -5.21
C LYS A 69 5.10 -11.81 -4.28
N GLY A 70 4.07 -11.04 -3.99
CA GLY A 70 4.15 -9.83 -3.18
C GLY A 70 3.89 -8.55 -3.96
N THR A 71 3.95 -7.44 -3.24
CA THR A 71 3.73 -6.09 -3.77
C THR A 71 4.82 -5.16 -3.26
N VAL A 72 5.31 -4.28 -4.12
CA VAL A 72 6.18 -3.16 -3.75
C VAL A 72 5.39 -1.86 -3.83
N VAL A 73 5.38 -1.10 -2.74
CA VAL A 73 4.82 0.25 -2.64
C VAL A 73 5.97 1.23 -2.55
N VAL A 74 5.99 2.26 -3.37
CA VAL A 74 7.06 3.26 -3.40
C VAL A 74 6.45 4.63 -3.17
N ILE A 75 6.96 5.35 -2.18
CA ILE A 75 6.60 6.74 -1.92
C ILE A 75 7.79 7.60 -2.29
N SER A 76 7.59 8.48 -3.27
CA SER A 76 8.64 9.35 -3.78
C SER A 76 9.12 10.36 -2.75
N GLY A 77 10.36 10.79 -2.93
CA GLY A 77 10.95 11.94 -2.25
C GLY A 77 10.52 13.29 -2.82
N ILE A 78 9.93 13.32 -4.01
CA ILE A 78 9.64 14.55 -4.77
C ILE A 78 8.17 14.93 -4.58
N GLY A 79 7.93 16.19 -4.22
CA GLY A 79 6.59 16.76 -4.15
C GLY A 79 6.09 17.12 -5.55
N GLU A 80 4.92 16.62 -5.94
CA GLU A 80 4.38 16.80 -7.30
C GLU A 80 3.17 17.75 -7.36
N LYS A 81 2.46 17.93 -6.25
CA LYS A 81 1.32 18.84 -6.17
C LYS A 81 1.00 19.22 -4.74
N THR A 82 0.21 20.27 -4.59
CA THR A 82 -0.33 20.71 -3.30
C THR A 82 -1.85 20.49 -3.27
N ILE A 83 -2.36 19.87 -2.21
CA ILE A 83 -3.80 19.75 -1.96
C ILE A 83 -4.15 20.57 -0.73
N HIS A 84 -5.10 21.49 -0.90
CA HIS A 84 -5.66 22.26 0.20
C HIS A 84 -6.75 21.49 0.93
N THR A 85 -6.70 21.45 2.26
CA THR A 85 -7.72 20.86 3.11
C THR A 85 -8.12 21.82 4.22
N THR A 86 -9.42 21.87 4.54
CA THR A 86 -9.95 22.67 5.65
C THR A 86 -10.40 21.76 6.78
N SER A 87 -9.97 22.07 8.00
CA SER A 87 -10.42 21.46 9.24
C SER A 87 -11.14 22.48 10.11
N GLN A 88 -12.35 22.13 10.58
CA GLN A 88 -13.07 22.97 11.54
C GLN A 88 -12.33 23.14 12.87
N THR A 89 -11.46 22.19 13.23
CA THR A 89 -10.76 22.18 14.52
C THR A 89 -9.28 22.49 14.42
N LYS A 90 -8.67 22.32 13.24
CA LYS A 90 -7.23 22.55 13.00
C LYS A 90 -6.94 23.70 12.03
N GLY A 91 -7.97 24.29 11.42
CA GLY A 91 -7.82 25.31 10.39
C GLY A 91 -7.47 24.73 9.02
N ASP A 92 -7.00 25.59 8.14
CA ASP A 92 -6.59 25.22 6.79
C ASP A 92 -5.18 24.59 6.77
N ALA A 93 -4.94 23.76 5.75
CA ALA A 93 -3.66 23.11 5.51
C ALA A 93 -3.38 22.97 4.01
N ASP A 94 -2.18 23.35 3.60
CA ASP A 94 -1.62 23.03 2.30
C ASP A 94 -0.74 21.78 2.43
N ASN A 95 -1.15 20.70 1.77
CA ASN A 95 -0.48 19.41 1.86
C ASN A 95 0.38 19.23 0.61
N VAL A 96 1.71 19.21 0.77
CA VAL A 96 2.61 18.76 -0.30
C VAL A 96 2.44 17.25 -0.47
N MET A 97 2.15 16.83 -1.69
CA MET A 97 1.76 15.48 -2.03
C MET A 97 2.87 14.78 -2.77
N TYR A 98 3.28 13.63 -2.24
CA TYR A 98 4.31 12.75 -2.78
C TYR A 98 3.64 11.57 -3.47
N ARG A 99 4.12 11.22 -4.67
CA ARG A 99 3.58 10.09 -5.44
C ARG A 99 3.77 8.79 -4.68
N LEU A 100 2.69 8.03 -4.53
CA LEU A 100 2.68 6.64 -4.08
C LEU A 100 2.39 5.74 -5.28
N SER A 101 3.32 4.85 -5.60
CA SER A 101 3.21 3.90 -6.71
C SER A 101 3.13 2.47 -6.18
N VAL A 102 2.18 1.68 -6.68
CA VAL A 102 1.98 0.27 -6.33
C VAL A 102 2.41 -0.62 -7.51
N TYR A 103 3.27 -1.59 -7.24
CA TYR A 103 3.74 -2.60 -8.18
C TYR A 103 3.35 -3.99 -7.67
N ARG A 104 2.29 -4.57 -8.22
CA ARG A 104 1.77 -5.90 -7.85
C ARG A 104 2.56 -7.00 -8.53
N ALA A 105 2.58 -8.18 -7.93
CA ALA A 105 3.34 -9.33 -8.43
C ALA A 105 4.80 -8.93 -8.68
N MET A 106 5.42 -8.32 -7.67
CA MET A 106 6.80 -7.86 -7.71
C MET A 106 7.42 -8.03 -6.33
N THR A 107 8.56 -8.72 -6.26
CA THR A 107 9.37 -8.76 -5.03
C THR A 107 10.26 -7.51 -4.94
N LEU A 108 10.78 -7.22 -3.75
CA LEU A 108 11.70 -6.09 -3.56
C LEU A 108 12.99 -6.27 -4.37
N GLU A 109 13.51 -7.49 -4.46
CA GLU A 109 14.70 -7.82 -5.23
C GLU A 109 14.47 -7.53 -6.71
N LYS A 110 13.33 -7.95 -7.26
CA LYS A 110 13.00 -7.70 -8.66
C LYS A 110 12.77 -6.21 -8.94
N TYR A 111 12.12 -5.50 -8.02
CA TYR A 111 11.97 -4.05 -8.12
C TYR A 111 13.34 -3.36 -8.19
N ASN A 112 14.27 -3.72 -7.29
CA ASN A 112 15.60 -3.14 -7.24
C ASN A 112 16.43 -3.45 -8.50
N GLU A 113 16.34 -4.68 -9.03
CA GLU A 113 16.95 -5.07 -10.32
C GLU A 113 16.44 -4.16 -11.45
N LEU A 114 15.12 -4.02 -11.59
CA LEU A 114 14.50 -3.22 -12.66
C LEU A 114 14.76 -1.72 -12.48
N LYS A 115 14.78 -1.21 -11.25
CA LYS A 115 15.10 0.19 -10.95
C LYS A 115 16.52 0.53 -11.37
N LYS A 116 17.49 -0.34 -11.07
CA LYS A 116 18.90 -0.14 -11.43
C LYS A 116 19.12 -0.11 -12.95
N GLU A 117 18.31 -0.85 -13.69
CA GLU A 117 18.40 -0.92 -15.16
C GLU A 117 17.55 0.13 -15.88
N ASP A 118 16.83 1.00 -15.15
CA ASP A 118 15.84 1.94 -15.70
C ASP A 118 14.76 1.23 -16.55
N LYS A 119 14.26 0.10 -16.03
CA LYS A 119 13.28 -0.78 -16.69
C LYS A 119 12.07 -1.07 -15.82
N LEU A 120 11.78 -0.21 -14.85
CA LEU A 120 10.55 -0.34 -14.08
C LEU A 120 9.33 -0.23 -15.03
N PRO A 121 8.34 -1.13 -14.88
CA PRO A 121 7.10 -0.98 -15.63
C PRO A 121 6.34 0.26 -15.13
N LYS A 122 5.25 0.61 -15.82
CA LYS A 122 4.27 1.51 -15.21
C LYS A 122 3.72 0.88 -13.93
N ALA A 123 3.55 1.70 -12.91
CA ALA A 123 2.88 1.28 -11.69
C ALA A 123 1.44 0.84 -11.98
N ASP A 124 0.98 -0.18 -11.25
CA ASP A 124 -0.37 -0.74 -11.39
C ASP A 124 -1.43 0.20 -10.81
N TYR A 125 -1.04 0.99 -9.82
CA TYR A 125 -1.85 2.03 -9.22
C TYR A 125 -0.97 3.17 -8.74
N ILE A 126 -1.47 4.40 -8.91
CA ILE A 126 -0.82 5.61 -8.45
C ILE A 126 -1.83 6.40 -7.64
N THR A 127 -1.42 6.80 -6.44
CA THR A 127 -2.10 7.81 -5.63
C THR A 127 -1.05 8.73 -5.02
N TYR A 128 -1.43 9.55 -4.06
CA TYR A 128 -0.52 10.49 -3.43
C TYR A 128 -0.74 10.55 -1.94
N VAL A 129 0.36 10.58 -1.19
CA VAL A 129 0.37 10.78 0.25
C VAL A 129 1.09 12.07 0.56
N THR A 130 0.62 12.82 1.55
CA THR A 130 1.46 13.76 2.26
C THR A 130 2.09 13.04 3.46
N ARG A 131 3.28 13.49 3.81
CA ARG A 131 4.04 13.03 4.96
C ARG A 131 4.60 14.29 5.57
N ASP A 132 4.31 14.57 6.82
CA ASP A 132 5.14 15.42 7.66
C ASP A 132 4.54 15.61 9.05
N ALA A 133 5.37 15.26 10.01
CA ALA A 133 5.01 15.09 11.39
C ALA A 133 5.43 16.30 12.21
N HIS A 134 4.50 17.23 12.34
CA HIS A 134 4.42 18.23 13.41
C HIS A 134 5.20 19.54 13.22
N GLN A 135 4.44 20.61 12.96
CA GLN A 135 4.83 22.01 13.18
C GLN A 135 4.71 22.44 14.66
N ASP A 136 4.06 21.63 15.50
CA ASP A 136 3.90 21.93 16.92
C ASP A 136 5.16 21.50 17.69
N LEU A 137 6.07 22.47 17.85
CA LEU A 137 7.35 22.39 18.58
C LEU A 137 7.19 22.16 20.10
N SER A 138 5.96 21.99 20.60
CA SER A 138 5.67 21.84 22.03
C SER A 138 5.77 20.38 22.48
N ASN A 139 6.92 20.04 23.06
CA ASN A 139 7.14 19.04 24.11
C ASN A 139 6.40 17.69 24.02
N SER A 140 7.11 16.65 23.56
CA SER A 140 7.19 15.34 24.25
C SER A 140 8.19 14.39 23.55
N GLY A 141 9.45 14.36 24.00
CA GLY A 141 10.33 13.18 23.88
C GLY A 141 10.81 12.73 22.49
N ARG A 142 10.98 13.62 21.50
CA ARG A 142 11.45 13.26 20.13
C ARG A 142 12.53 14.22 19.64
N SER A 143 13.42 13.79 18.75
CA SER A 143 14.56 14.57 18.26
C SER A 143 14.16 15.94 17.71
N ASN A 144 15.08 16.90 17.84
CA ASN A 144 14.98 18.22 17.24
C ASN A 144 15.47 18.25 15.77
N LEU A 145 16.11 17.15 15.31
CA LEU A 145 16.74 17.07 13.99
C LEU A 145 15.82 16.48 12.90
N ARG A 146 14.56 16.14 13.24
CA ARG A 146 13.40 15.63 12.46
C ARG A 146 13.46 15.65 10.91
N TYR A 147 14.50 15.03 10.36
CA TYR A 147 14.79 14.88 8.95
C TYR A 147 15.72 13.68 8.75
N GLY A 148 15.65 13.05 7.59
CA GLY A 148 16.36 11.81 7.29
C GLY A 148 16.16 10.76 8.38
N THR A 149 17.28 10.25 8.91
CA THR A 149 17.30 9.21 9.95
C THR A 149 16.69 9.66 11.29
N TYR A 150 16.53 10.96 11.51
CA TYR A 150 15.92 11.54 12.71
C TYR A 150 14.40 11.77 12.59
N ASN A 151 13.78 11.42 11.44
CA ASN A 151 12.33 11.43 11.32
C ASN A 151 11.67 10.37 12.22
N GLU A 152 10.41 10.58 12.61
CA GLU A 152 9.60 9.53 13.26
C GLU A 152 9.34 8.34 12.34
N THR A 153 9.43 8.56 11.04
CA THR A 153 9.38 7.53 10.00
C THR A 153 10.51 7.87 9.03
N PRO A 154 11.73 7.40 9.33
CA PRO A 154 12.90 7.60 8.49
C PRO A 154 12.66 7.10 7.06
N PRO A 155 13.36 7.63 6.06
CA PRO A 155 13.43 6.99 4.76
C PRO A 155 14.06 5.60 4.88
N SER A 156 13.55 4.67 4.09
CA SER A 156 13.96 3.27 4.09
C SER A 156 13.61 2.62 2.75
N ASP A 157 14.43 1.67 2.33
CA ASP A 157 14.21 0.86 1.13
C ASP A 157 13.52 -0.48 1.41
N SER A 158 13.11 -0.72 2.66
CA SER A 158 12.85 -2.07 3.13
C SER A 158 11.75 -2.19 4.18
N TYR A 159 10.91 -1.17 4.39
CA TYR A 159 9.76 -1.33 5.28
C TYR A 159 8.79 -2.40 4.80
N TYR A 160 7.94 -2.83 5.73
CA TYR A 160 6.72 -3.57 5.46
C TYR A 160 5.52 -2.64 5.62
N LEU A 161 4.52 -2.87 4.78
CA LEU A 161 3.18 -2.33 4.97
C LEU A 161 2.28 -3.48 5.42
N ASN A 162 1.73 -3.36 6.62
CA ASN A 162 0.94 -4.41 7.25
C ASN A 162 -0.50 -3.98 7.44
N ARG A 163 -1.40 -4.96 7.40
CA ARG A 163 -2.80 -4.75 7.77
C ARG A 163 -2.93 -4.73 9.29
N ALA A 164 -3.82 -3.88 9.80
CA ALA A 164 -4.15 -3.78 11.21
C ALA A 164 -4.41 -5.12 11.93
N GLY A 165 -5.12 -6.04 11.28
CA GLY A 165 -5.47 -7.35 11.83
C GLY A 165 -4.27 -8.28 12.06
N ASP A 166 -3.18 -8.06 11.32
CA ASP A 166 -1.96 -8.88 11.42
C ASP A 166 -1.02 -8.42 12.54
N CYS A 167 -1.15 -7.19 13.02
CA CYS A 167 -0.14 -6.55 13.87
C CYS A 167 -0.37 -6.71 15.38
N GLY A 168 -1.39 -7.49 15.80
CA GLY A 168 -1.74 -7.65 17.21
C GLY A 168 -2.21 -6.36 17.90
N GLY A 169 -3.47 -6.35 18.35
CA GLY A 169 -4.00 -5.31 19.24
C GLY A 169 -4.90 -4.27 18.59
N SER A 170 -5.76 -3.67 19.42
CA SER A 170 -6.72 -2.62 19.07
C SER A 170 -5.99 -1.29 18.78
N GLY A 171 -5.43 -1.14 17.58
CA GLY A 171 -4.90 0.14 17.10
C GLY A 171 -6.01 1.18 16.91
N LYS A 172 -5.64 2.43 16.61
CA LYS A 172 -6.51 3.62 16.42
C LYS A 172 -7.57 3.53 15.29
N GLY A 173 -7.92 2.34 14.82
CA GLY A 173 -8.90 2.12 13.75
C GLY A 173 -8.38 2.36 12.34
N TYR A 174 -7.06 2.42 12.14
CA TYR A 174 -6.45 2.52 10.80
C TYR A 174 -6.26 1.15 10.15
N LEU A 175 -6.25 1.10 8.81
CA LEU A 175 -6.19 -0.14 8.04
C LEU A 175 -4.75 -0.62 7.76
N MET A 176 -3.81 0.31 7.58
CA MET A 176 -2.47 0.04 7.04
C MET A 176 -1.39 0.70 7.91
N PHE A 177 -0.40 -0.09 8.31
CA PHE A 177 0.68 0.31 9.20
C PHE A 177 2.06 0.04 8.58
N LEU A 178 2.99 0.94 8.82
CA LEU A 178 4.39 0.79 8.42
C LEU A 178 5.19 0.19 9.57
N SER A 179 6.15 -0.66 9.25
CA SER A 179 7.02 -1.29 10.23
C SER A 179 8.29 -1.88 9.62
N ASP A 180 9.24 -2.25 10.48
CA ASP A 180 10.46 -2.95 10.09
C ASP A 180 10.23 -4.44 9.77
N ASN A 181 9.13 -5.03 10.25
CA ASN A 181 8.80 -6.44 10.08
C ASN A 181 7.37 -6.64 9.57
N ASP A 182 7.05 -7.83 9.07
CA ASP A 182 5.79 -8.15 8.39
C ASP A 182 4.61 -8.48 9.33
N ASN A 183 4.75 -8.38 10.64
CA ASN A 183 3.73 -8.81 11.61
C ASN A 183 3.59 -7.90 12.83
N ASN A 184 4.05 -6.66 12.74
CA ASN A 184 3.94 -5.67 13.79
C ASN A 184 3.64 -4.29 13.18
N LYS A 185 3.67 -3.25 14.02
CA LYS A 185 3.41 -1.86 13.64
C LYS A 185 4.47 -0.92 14.21
N VAL A 186 5.71 -1.42 14.29
CA VAL A 186 6.83 -0.73 14.96
C VAL A 186 7.96 -0.48 13.98
N ILE A 187 8.48 0.75 14.02
CA ILE A 187 9.71 1.18 13.35
C ILE A 187 10.75 1.51 14.42
N ASN A 188 11.98 1.05 14.24
CA ASN A 188 13.11 1.36 15.11
C ASN A 188 13.87 2.56 14.55
N GLY A 189 13.62 3.74 15.12
CA GLY A 189 14.36 4.96 14.79
C GLY A 189 15.57 5.17 15.70
N VAL A 190 16.36 6.18 15.40
CA VAL A 190 17.51 6.60 16.24
C VAL A 190 17.10 7.04 17.65
N ASP A 191 15.85 7.49 17.82
CA ASP A 191 15.27 7.88 19.11
C ASP A 191 14.50 6.72 19.80
N GLY A 192 14.63 5.50 19.27
CA GLY A 192 13.94 4.30 19.77
C GLY A 192 12.70 3.91 18.95
N GLU A 193 11.87 3.06 19.55
CA GLU A 193 10.70 2.46 18.89
C GLU A 193 9.58 3.49 18.66
N ARG A 194 9.05 3.52 17.43
CA ARG A 194 7.85 4.24 17.03
C ARG A 194 6.78 3.24 16.59
N GLY A 195 5.77 3.03 17.44
CA GLY A 195 4.62 2.16 17.14
C GLY A 195 3.45 2.89 16.44
N ASP A 196 2.59 2.21 15.70
CA ASP A 196 1.38 2.77 15.08
C ASP A 196 1.65 3.89 14.04
N VAL A 197 2.73 3.78 13.26
CA VAL A 197 2.91 4.60 12.04
C VAL A 197 1.97 4.05 10.96
N ALA A 198 1.05 4.88 10.46
CA ALA A 198 -0.02 4.42 9.56
C ALA A 198 -0.13 5.26 8.29
N ILE A 199 -0.78 4.69 7.27
CA ILE A 199 -1.36 5.46 6.15
C ILE A 199 -2.83 5.72 6.47
N HIS A 200 -3.25 6.98 6.56
CA HIS A 200 -4.61 7.33 6.98
C HIS A 200 -5.20 8.57 6.29
N GLN A 201 -6.47 8.86 6.59
CA GLN A 201 -7.31 9.78 5.84
C GLN A 201 -7.06 11.28 6.03
N TYR A 202 -6.33 11.66 7.08
CA TYR A 202 -6.32 13.06 7.53
C TYR A 202 -5.39 13.92 6.66
N ASP A 203 -5.04 15.10 7.16
CA ASP A 203 -4.08 16.03 6.57
C ASP A 203 -2.76 16.03 7.36
N ILE A 204 -1.86 16.91 6.94
CA ILE A 204 -0.53 17.12 7.55
C ILE A 204 -0.61 17.39 9.06
N HIS A 205 -1.66 18.04 9.56
CA HIS A 205 -1.85 18.32 10.99
C HIS A 205 -2.00 17.05 11.84
N SER A 206 -2.38 15.93 11.23
CA SER A 206 -2.53 14.63 11.87
C SER A 206 -1.42 13.63 11.49
N SER A 207 -0.40 14.05 10.74
CA SER A 207 0.62 13.21 10.14
C SER A 207 1.84 12.94 11.06
N GLN A 208 1.63 12.72 12.37
CA GLN A 208 2.71 12.46 13.35
C GLN A 208 3.44 11.14 13.06
N GLY A 209 4.44 11.16 12.19
CA GLY A 209 5.18 10.01 11.64
C GLY A 209 4.38 9.28 10.56
N CYS A 210 3.06 9.28 10.70
CA CYS A 210 2.14 8.74 9.72
C CYS A 210 2.26 9.41 8.35
N LEU A 211 1.67 8.75 7.37
CA LEU A 211 1.43 9.23 6.02
C LEU A 211 -0.07 9.48 5.88
N THR A 212 -0.48 10.53 5.16
CA THR A 212 -1.90 10.84 5.01
C THR A 212 -2.29 11.07 3.57
N LEU A 213 -3.53 10.71 3.21
CA LEU A 213 -4.06 10.93 1.85
C LEU A 213 -4.67 12.32 1.65
N ALA A 214 -4.46 13.25 2.61
CA ALA A 214 -4.96 14.61 2.55
C ALA A 214 -6.47 14.71 2.21
N SER A 215 -7.28 13.79 2.75
CA SER A 215 -8.73 13.75 2.46
C SER A 215 -9.57 14.56 3.47
N GLY A 216 -8.90 15.23 4.41
CA GLY A 216 -9.51 16.12 5.39
C GLY A 216 -10.27 15.39 6.50
N TYR A 217 -11.17 16.13 7.18
CA TYR A 217 -11.89 15.64 8.36
C TYR A 217 -13.35 15.26 8.11
N ASP A 218 -13.88 15.45 6.89
CA ASP A 218 -15.26 15.08 6.54
C ASP A 218 -15.51 13.59 6.77
N ILE A 219 -16.36 13.30 7.76
CA ILE A 219 -16.64 11.93 8.22
C ILE A 219 -17.22 11.03 7.14
N THR A 220 -17.87 11.59 6.11
CA THR A 220 -18.61 10.80 5.10
C THR A 220 -17.72 10.31 3.96
N LYS A 221 -16.58 10.96 3.71
CA LYS A 221 -15.73 10.69 2.54
C LYS A 221 -14.28 10.42 2.87
N ARG A 222 -13.81 10.76 4.07
CA ARG A 222 -12.38 10.66 4.42
C ARG A 222 -11.81 9.24 4.36
N LEU A 223 -12.60 8.19 4.62
CA LEU A 223 -12.07 6.82 4.58
C LEU A 223 -11.91 6.26 3.16
N ILE A 224 -12.62 6.84 2.18
CA ILE A 224 -12.68 6.30 0.81
C ILE A 224 -11.28 6.18 0.20
N PRO A 225 -10.40 7.21 0.23
CA PRO A 225 -9.08 7.08 -0.39
C PRO A 225 -8.20 6.01 0.27
N VAL A 226 -8.33 5.82 1.60
CA VAL A 226 -7.56 4.81 2.34
C VAL A 226 -8.05 3.41 1.97
N GLU A 227 -9.36 3.22 1.88
CA GLU A 227 -9.97 1.97 1.44
C GLU A 227 -9.65 1.67 -0.02
N GLU A 228 -9.64 2.66 -0.90
CA GLU A 228 -9.22 2.52 -2.30
C GLU A 228 -7.77 2.06 -2.38
N LEU A 229 -6.82 2.74 -1.73
CA LEU A 229 -5.42 2.32 -1.71
C LEU A 229 -5.25 0.89 -1.15
N TYR A 230 -5.91 0.59 -0.03
CA TYR A 230 -5.90 -0.74 0.56
C TYR A 230 -6.42 -1.81 -0.40
N ASN A 231 -7.50 -1.48 -1.13
CA ASN A 231 -8.10 -2.34 -2.13
C ASN A 231 -7.20 -2.59 -3.33
N GLU A 232 -6.34 -1.63 -3.67
CA GLU A 232 -5.36 -1.69 -4.76
C GLU A 232 -4.08 -2.46 -4.37
N ILE A 233 -3.97 -2.94 -3.13
CA ILE A 233 -2.86 -3.76 -2.62
C ILE A 233 -3.43 -5.10 -2.10
N PRO A 234 -3.65 -6.10 -2.97
CA PRO A 234 -4.38 -7.31 -2.62
C PRO A 234 -3.67 -8.13 -1.53
N ASP A 235 -2.33 -8.12 -1.51
CA ASP A 235 -1.53 -8.89 -0.57
C ASP A 235 -1.73 -8.45 0.91
N LEU A 236 -2.24 -7.24 1.18
CA LEU A 236 -2.55 -6.79 2.55
C LEU A 236 -3.74 -7.51 3.18
N PHE A 237 -4.71 -7.97 2.38
CA PHE A 237 -5.92 -8.61 2.92
C PHE A 237 -5.91 -10.13 2.75
N LEU A 238 -5.25 -10.61 1.70
CA LEU A 238 -5.40 -11.99 1.24
C LEU A 238 -4.98 -13.02 2.26
N HIS A 239 -3.84 -12.83 2.92
CA HIS A 239 -3.38 -13.81 3.89
C HIS A 239 -4.38 -13.97 5.03
N GLU A 240 -4.85 -12.89 5.65
CA GLU A 240 -5.77 -12.98 6.79
C GLU A 240 -7.08 -13.70 6.45
N VAL A 241 -7.65 -13.42 5.26
CA VAL A 241 -8.93 -14.03 4.86
C VAL A 241 -8.80 -15.44 4.28
N MET A 242 -7.61 -15.81 3.80
CA MET A 242 -7.39 -17.07 3.09
C MET A 242 -6.46 -18.04 3.84
N LYS A 243 -5.80 -17.66 4.94
CA LYS A 243 -4.80 -18.50 5.62
C LYS A 243 -5.30 -19.90 6.02
N ASP A 244 -6.60 -20.00 6.31
CA ASP A 244 -7.27 -21.24 6.72
C ASP A 244 -8.41 -21.59 5.75
N ALA A 245 -8.36 -21.10 4.50
CA ALA A 245 -9.41 -21.34 3.53
C ALA A 245 -9.37 -22.80 3.04
N GLU A 246 -10.52 -23.45 3.04
CA GLU A 246 -10.66 -24.85 2.63
C GLU A 246 -11.89 -25.05 1.73
N ARG A 247 -11.88 -26.14 0.96
CA ARG A 247 -13.05 -26.61 0.19
C ARG A 247 -13.27 -28.11 0.40
N THR A 248 -14.46 -28.50 0.81
CA THR A 248 -14.88 -29.90 0.75
C THR A 248 -15.53 -30.22 -0.60
N ASP A 249 -15.08 -31.26 -1.28
CA ASP A 249 -15.69 -31.74 -2.52
C ASP A 249 -16.88 -32.70 -2.27
N ASN A 250 -17.49 -33.18 -3.37
CA ASN A 250 -18.66 -34.05 -3.30
C ASN A 250 -18.37 -35.44 -2.70
N ASN A 251 -17.10 -35.84 -2.60
CA ASN A 251 -16.67 -37.09 -1.98
C ASN A 251 -16.32 -36.90 -0.50
N GLY A 252 -16.49 -35.70 0.05
CA GLY A 252 -16.13 -35.37 1.43
C GLY A 252 -14.64 -35.08 1.63
N LEU A 253 -13.84 -35.01 0.56
CA LEU A 253 -12.41 -34.68 0.66
C LEU A 253 -12.23 -33.17 0.86
N VAL A 254 -11.43 -32.79 1.85
CA VAL A 254 -11.05 -31.40 2.13
C VAL A 254 -9.81 -31.02 1.32
N HIS A 255 -9.89 -29.92 0.58
CA HIS A 255 -8.82 -29.34 -0.22
C HIS A 255 -8.36 -28.04 0.43
N ASP A 256 -7.06 -27.88 0.57
CA ASP A 256 -6.44 -26.65 1.06
C ASP A 256 -6.53 -25.55 -0.02
N MET A 257 -7.29 -24.50 0.29
CA MET A 257 -7.49 -23.34 -0.56
C MET A 257 -6.70 -22.13 -0.07
N SER A 258 -5.80 -22.33 0.90
CA SER A 258 -5.06 -21.25 1.51
C SER A 258 -4.06 -20.61 0.55
N ILE A 259 -3.68 -19.38 0.91
CA ILE A 259 -2.63 -18.62 0.25
C ILE A 259 -1.65 -18.16 1.32
N ASP A 260 -0.38 -18.52 1.13
CA ASP A 260 0.72 -18.08 1.98
C ASP A 260 0.79 -16.56 2.08
N ARG A 261 1.30 -16.06 3.21
CA ARG A 261 1.52 -14.63 3.39
C ARG A 261 2.46 -14.11 2.31
N ARG A 262 1.98 -13.13 1.55
CA ARG A 262 2.78 -12.40 0.57
C ARG A 262 3.20 -11.07 1.17
N PRO A 263 4.51 -10.74 1.18
CA PRO A 263 4.95 -9.50 1.78
C PRO A 263 4.53 -8.30 0.93
N VAL A 264 4.14 -7.22 1.60
CA VAL A 264 4.02 -5.90 0.99
C VAL A 264 5.20 -5.07 1.47
N ARG A 265 6.15 -4.82 0.58
CA ARG A 265 7.34 -4.03 0.88
C ARG A 265 7.07 -2.59 0.55
N LEU A 266 7.49 -1.68 1.42
CA LEU A 266 7.34 -0.25 1.25
C LEU A 266 8.72 0.41 1.21
N ILE A 267 8.95 1.16 0.15
CA ILE A 267 10.10 2.04 -0.01
C ILE A 267 9.61 3.46 0.25
N LEU A 268 10.21 4.11 1.24
CA LEU A 268 10.02 5.51 1.55
C LEU A 268 11.30 6.25 1.20
N GLU A 269 11.29 6.98 0.08
CA GLU A 269 12.47 7.72 -0.36
C GLU A 269 12.74 8.93 0.56
N GLU A 270 13.98 9.41 0.60
CA GLU A 270 14.30 10.66 1.29
C GLU A 270 13.56 11.81 0.60
N ARG A 271 12.91 12.67 1.39
CA ARG A 271 12.11 13.77 0.83
C ARG A 271 13.00 14.96 0.49
N GLU A 272 12.68 15.63 -0.61
CA GLU A 272 13.19 16.96 -0.90
C GLU A 272 12.49 17.98 -0.01
N VAL A 273 13.29 18.81 0.64
CA VAL A 273 12.81 19.77 1.64
C VAL A 273 13.61 21.07 1.56
N ILE A 274 12.97 22.13 2.01
CA ILE A 274 13.62 23.39 2.33
C ILE A 274 13.78 23.44 3.85
N GLU A 275 15.02 23.62 4.31
CA GLU A 275 15.28 23.93 5.71
C GLU A 275 14.89 25.39 5.99
N LYS A 276 14.05 25.57 7.00
CA LYS A 276 13.57 26.86 7.49
C LYS A 276 13.82 26.95 8.99
N THR A 277 13.67 28.15 9.57
CA THR A 277 13.86 28.36 11.01
C THR A 277 12.63 28.97 11.66
N ASN A 278 12.27 28.47 12.84
CA ASN A 278 11.24 29.04 13.71
C ASN A 278 11.78 29.11 15.14
N ASN A 279 11.85 30.32 15.72
CA ASN A 279 12.44 30.55 17.05
C ASN A 279 13.83 29.91 17.22
N ASN A 280 14.71 30.09 16.23
CA ASN A 280 16.07 29.52 16.16
C ASN A 280 16.13 27.98 16.15
N LYS A 281 15.03 27.29 15.86
CA LYS A 281 15.00 25.85 15.64
C LYS A 281 14.81 25.55 14.16
N PRO A 282 15.64 24.68 13.55
CA PRO A 282 15.44 24.28 12.17
C PRO A 282 14.16 23.42 12.04
N TYR A 283 13.49 23.54 10.90
CA TYR A 283 12.43 22.65 10.46
C TYR A 283 12.50 22.46 8.94
N TRP A 284 11.94 21.35 8.45
CA TRP A 284 12.04 20.95 7.05
C TRP A 284 10.66 20.86 6.44
N GLU A 285 10.41 21.68 5.43
CA GLU A 285 9.13 21.74 4.72
C GLU A 285 9.30 21.19 3.31
N GLY A 286 8.42 20.28 2.92
CA GLY A 286 8.32 19.85 1.53
C GLY A 286 7.95 21.01 0.61
N PHE A 287 8.29 20.88 -0.66
CA PHE A 287 7.90 21.84 -1.69
C PHE A 287 7.52 21.10 -2.96
N VAL A 288 6.93 21.83 -3.90
CA VAL A 288 6.63 21.35 -5.24
C VAL A 288 7.44 22.19 -6.21
N ASP A 289 8.44 21.58 -6.84
CA ASP A 289 9.18 22.23 -7.92
C ASP A 289 8.28 22.39 -9.16
N GLU A 290 8.39 23.51 -9.86
CA GLU A 290 7.66 23.76 -11.11
C GLU A 290 7.96 22.68 -12.17
N GLU A 291 9.17 22.11 -12.16
CA GLU A 291 9.55 21.03 -13.08
C GLU A 291 8.72 19.75 -12.88
N TYR A 292 8.25 19.51 -11.66
CA TYR A 292 7.56 18.27 -11.28
C TYR A 292 6.05 18.43 -11.09
N LYS A 293 5.51 19.62 -11.35
CA LYS A 293 4.06 19.85 -11.27
C LYS A 293 3.33 19.06 -12.35
N VAL A 294 2.42 18.19 -11.90
CA VAL A 294 1.53 17.38 -12.76
C VAL A 294 0.12 17.93 -12.75
#